data_AF-A0A640RZN6-F1
#
_entry.id   AF-A0A640RZN6-F1
#
_cell.length_a   1.000
_cell.length_b   1.000
_cell.length_c   1.000
_cell.angle_alpha   90.00
_cell.angle_beta   90.00
_cell.angle_gamma   90.00
#
_symmetry.space_group_name_H-M   'P 1'
#
loop_
_entity.id
_entity.type
_entity.pdbx_description
1 polymer ?
#
loop_
_entity_poly.entity_id
_entity_poly.type
_entity_poly.pdbx_seq_one_letter_code
_entity_poly.pdbx_strand_id
1 'polypeptide(L)'
;MDRRTVRLPGAHGPGHPRPYTRPHPLLLIGGSSRAAARRAARLGLPLFPSAHLPELEAYYHEQRAVFGTEGWVMQPPERTSLLHLSEDPDRTWAAYGGHLLYEARMYASWQSAGVRSAVRSSAQDVAALREEGVYRIVTPDECLRLARQEGGGGSLILHPLCGGMPVDEGWRSLHLFAERVLPRLED
;
A
#
# COMPACT_ATOMS: atom_id res chain seq x y z
N MET A 1 11.90 32.71 -8.31
CA MET A 1 11.84 32.65 -6.83
C MET A 1 12.81 31.59 -6.34
N ASP A 2 13.69 31.95 -5.42
CA ASP A 2 14.64 31.02 -4.83
C ASP A 2 13.92 30.07 -3.86
N ARG A 3 13.68 28.81 -4.26
CA ARG A 3 12.98 27.79 -3.45
C ARG A 3 13.82 27.27 -2.26
N ARG A 4 14.91 27.96 -1.90
CA ARG A 4 15.94 27.51 -0.93
C ARG A 4 15.62 27.83 0.53
N THR A 5 14.65 28.69 0.81
CA THR A 5 14.33 29.12 2.17
C THR A 5 12.88 28.80 2.49
N VAL A 6 12.67 27.91 3.45
CA VAL A 6 11.35 27.70 4.05
C VAL A 6 11.13 28.84 5.05
N ARG A 7 10.12 29.68 4.81
CA ARG A 7 9.65 30.66 5.79
C ARG A 7 8.35 30.15 6.39
N LEU A 8 8.45 29.56 7.57
CA LEU A 8 7.30 29.28 8.43
C LEU A 8 7.30 30.32 9.57
N PRO A 9 6.13 30.69 10.12
CA PRO A 9 6.07 31.51 11.32
C PRO A 9 6.89 30.84 12.44
N GLY A 10 7.95 31.50 12.92
CA GLY A 10 8.80 30.99 14.00
C GLY A 10 10.05 30.20 13.60
N ALA A 11 10.29 29.95 12.30
CA ALA A 11 11.51 29.29 11.84
C ALA A 11 12.07 29.95 10.56
N HIS A 12 13.30 30.46 10.66
CA HIS A 12 14.04 31.07 9.55
C HIS A 12 15.43 30.45 9.46
N GLY A 13 15.66 29.62 8.44
CA GLY A 13 16.97 29.03 8.17
C GLY A 13 16.96 28.12 6.95
N PRO A 14 18.11 27.84 6.35
CA PRO A 14 18.22 26.88 5.26
C PRO A 14 17.98 25.46 5.80
N GLY A 15 17.15 24.68 5.10
CA GLY A 15 16.90 23.28 5.44
C GLY A 15 18.09 22.41 5.05
N HIS A 16 18.85 21.95 6.05
CA HIS A 16 19.98 21.03 5.88
C HIS A 16 19.72 19.70 6.62
N PRO A 17 20.14 18.56 6.05
CA PRO A 17 20.73 18.41 4.72
C PRO A 17 19.69 18.63 3.60
N ARG A 18 20.17 18.97 2.40
CA ARG A 18 19.29 19.07 1.23
C ARG A 18 18.84 17.68 0.80
N PRO A 19 17.63 17.54 0.21
CA PRO A 19 17.26 16.33 -0.51
C PRO A 19 18.32 16.00 -1.57
N TYR A 20 18.67 14.72 -1.64
CA TYR A 20 19.68 14.22 -2.56
C TYR A 20 19.20 14.28 -4.03
N THR A 21 17.93 13.93 -4.29
CA THR A 21 17.37 13.83 -5.64
C THR A 21 16.91 15.17 -6.23
N ARG A 22 17.05 15.31 -7.56
CA ARG A 22 16.52 16.42 -8.37
C ARG A 22 15.78 15.89 -9.61
N PRO A 23 14.50 16.26 -9.85
CA PRO A 23 13.65 17.06 -8.96
C PRO A 23 13.50 16.39 -7.58
N HIS A 24 13.07 17.18 -6.57
CA HIS A 24 12.88 16.72 -5.19
C HIS A 24 12.16 15.36 -5.14
N PRO A 25 12.35 14.55 -4.07
CA PRO A 25 11.68 13.26 -3.95
C PRO A 25 10.19 13.33 -4.27
N LEU A 26 9.70 12.32 -4.98
CA LEU A 26 8.30 12.23 -5.37
C LEU A 26 7.40 12.29 -4.13
N LEU A 27 6.45 13.22 -4.14
CA LEU A 27 5.47 13.38 -3.07
C LEU A 27 4.09 13.09 -3.63
N LEU A 28 3.42 12.07 -3.08
CA LEU A 28 2.03 11.74 -3.42
C LEU A 28 1.13 12.08 -2.24
N ILE A 29 -0.10 12.50 -2.53
CA ILE A 29 -1.13 12.68 -1.52
C ILE A 29 -1.94 11.38 -1.40
N GLY A 30 -1.94 10.80 -0.21
CA GLY A 30 -2.75 9.62 0.10
C GLY A 30 -4.19 9.96 0.50
N GLY A 31 -5.16 9.12 0.13
CA GLY A 31 -6.50 9.10 0.75
C GLY A 31 -7.68 8.86 -0.21
N SER A 32 -8.88 8.66 0.35
CA SER A 32 -10.10 8.32 -0.40
C SER A 32 -11.13 9.45 -0.55
N SER A 33 -10.81 10.68 -0.17
CA SER A 33 -11.80 11.78 -0.12
C SER A 33 -11.65 12.78 -1.27
N ARG A 34 -12.77 13.35 -1.72
CA ARG A 34 -12.76 14.49 -2.66
C ARG A 34 -11.94 15.67 -2.15
N ALA A 35 -11.91 15.90 -0.83
CA ALA A 35 -11.11 16.97 -0.24
C ALA A 35 -9.60 16.73 -0.44
N ALA A 36 -9.13 15.48 -0.30
CA ALA A 36 -7.75 15.10 -0.57
C ALA A 36 -7.42 15.23 -2.06
N ALA A 37 -8.27 14.68 -2.94
CA ALA A 37 -8.11 14.79 -4.39
C ALA A 37 -8.04 16.25 -4.87
N ARG A 38 -8.96 17.10 -4.42
CA ARG A 38 -8.96 18.53 -4.76
C ARG A 38 -7.69 19.23 -4.26
N ARG A 39 -7.19 18.86 -3.07
CA ARG A 39 -5.94 19.43 -2.53
C ARG A 39 -4.73 18.99 -3.36
N ALA A 40 -4.66 17.72 -3.74
CA ALA A 40 -3.60 17.20 -4.61
C ALA A 40 -3.60 17.92 -5.96
N ALA A 41 -4.77 18.02 -6.60
CA ALA A 41 -4.95 18.74 -7.86
C ALA A 41 -4.50 20.20 -7.75
N ARG A 42 -5.02 20.95 -6.77
CA ARG A 42 -4.65 22.37 -6.57
C ARG A 42 -3.15 22.59 -6.37
N LEU A 43 -2.43 21.62 -5.80
CA LEU A 43 -0.99 21.70 -5.55
C LEU A 43 -0.15 21.11 -6.69
N GLY A 44 -0.77 20.54 -7.72
CA GLY A 44 -0.08 19.83 -8.81
C GLY A 44 0.69 18.59 -8.33
N LEU A 45 0.20 17.92 -7.28
CA LEU A 45 0.82 16.72 -6.73
C LEU A 45 0.09 15.45 -7.22
N PRO A 46 0.80 14.34 -7.46
CA PRO A 46 0.17 13.06 -7.72
C PRO A 46 -0.73 12.60 -6.57
N LEU A 47 -1.76 11.83 -6.90
CA LEU A 47 -2.70 11.24 -5.95
C LEU A 47 -2.44 9.72 -5.83
N PHE A 48 -2.45 9.21 -4.61
CA PHE A 48 -2.42 7.76 -4.32
C PHE A 48 -3.67 7.39 -3.51
N PRO A 49 -4.77 6.98 -4.15
CA PRO A 49 -5.99 6.60 -3.46
C PRO A 49 -5.78 5.38 -2.54
N SER A 50 -6.51 5.32 -1.43
CA SER A 50 -6.40 4.20 -0.48
C SER A 50 -7.13 2.93 -0.93
N ALA A 51 -7.84 2.97 -2.05
CA ALA A 51 -8.53 1.87 -2.72
C ALA A 51 -8.61 2.16 -4.21
N HIS A 52 -8.97 1.17 -5.03
CA HIS A 52 -9.29 1.41 -6.43
C HIS A 52 -10.56 2.27 -6.56
N LEU A 53 -10.39 3.55 -6.94
CA LEU A 53 -11.46 4.55 -6.94
C LEU A 53 -11.46 5.38 -8.25
N PRO A 54 -11.96 4.84 -9.37
CA PRO A 54 -11.96 5.52 -10.67
C PRO A 54 -12.65 6.89 -10.65
N GLU A 55 -13.73 7.02 -9.90
CA GLU A 55 -14.54 8.25 -9.78
C GLU A 55 -13.79 9.35 -9.03
N LEU A 56 -12.92 8.96 -8.09
CA LEU A 56 -12.06 9.91 -7.37
C LEU A 56 -10.92 10.40 -8.26
N GLU A 57 -10.38 9.53 -9.12
CA GLU A 57 -9.40 9.87 -10.14
C GLU A 57 -9.99 10.80 -11.21
N ALA A 58 -11.17 10.49 -11.74
CA ALA A 58 -11.87 11.37 -12.67
C ALA A 58 -12.07 12.77 -12.06
N TYR A 59 -12.54 12.81 -10.81
CA TYR A 59 -12.67 14.08 -10.07
C TYR A 59 -11.33 14.81 -9.90
N TYR A 60 -10.24 14.09 -9.59
CA TYR A 60 -8.90 14.69 -9.51
C TYR A 60 -8.48 15.34 -10.83
N HIS A 61 -8.70 14.68 -11.97
CA HIS A 61 -8.36 15.21 -13.29
C HIS A 61 -9.21 16.42 -13.67
N GLU A 62 -10.51 16.43 -13.36
CA GLU A 62 -11.37 17.61 -13.51
C GLU A 62 -10.82 18.81 -12.72
N GLN A 63 -10.48 18.59 -11.45
CA GLN A 63 -9.94 19.66 -10.61
C GLN A 63 -8.57 20.14 -11.10
N ARG A 64 -7.72 19.25 -11.62
CA ARG A 64 -6.44 19.63 -12.23
C ARG A 64 -6.62 20.57 -13.41
N ALA A 65 -7.59 20.28 -14.29
CA ALA A 65 -7.93 21.13 -15.42
C ALA A 65 -8.42 22.51 -14.96
N VAL A 66 -9.28 22.56 -13.93
CA VAL A 66 -9.75 23.82 -13.32
C VAL A 66 -8.60 24.66 -12.74
N PHE A 67 -7.64 24.02 -12.07
CA PHE A 67 -6.50 24.73 -11.46
C PHE A 67 -5.33 24.98 -12.44
N GLY A 68 -5.35 24.41 -13.64
CA GLY A 68 -4.25 24.50 -14.61
C GLY A 68 -2.95 23.87 -14.09
N THR A 69 -3.04 22.66 -13.52
CA THR A 69 -1.93 21.98 -12.81
C THR A 69 -1.55 20.63 -13.41
N GLU A 70 -0.29 20.23 -13.18
CA GLU A 70 0.23 18.92 -13.56
C GLU A 70 0.02 17.84 -12.49
N GLY A 71 0.22 16.56 -12.83
CA GLY A 71 0.07 15.44 -11.90
C GLY A 71 -0.46 14.17 -12.55
N TRP A 72 -0.69 13.13 -11.75
CA TRP A 72 -1.19 11.81 -12.18
C TRP A 72 -1.72 11.05 -10.96
N VAL A 73 -2.40 9.93 -11.21
CA VAL A 73 -2.93 9.06 -10.15
C VAL A 73 -2.22 7.71 -10.19
N MET A 74 -1.78 7.22 -9.04
CA MET A 74 -1.38 5.83 -8.86
C MET A 74 -2.58 5.09 -8.27
N GLN A 75 -3.35 4.34 -9.06
CA GLN A 75 -4.41 3.52 -8.47
C GLN A 75 -3.82 2.24 -7.89
N PRO A 76 -4.22 1.82 -6.68
CA PRO A 76 -4.09 0.42 -6.30
C PRO A 76 -4.83 -0.48 -7.31
N PRO A 77 -4.38 -1.73 -7.49
CA PRO A 77 -5.15 -2.73 -8.24
C PRO A 77 -6.57 -2.90 -7.65
N GLU A 78 -7.53 -3.32 -8.48
CA GLU A 78 -8.91 -3.58 -8.04
C GLU A 78 -8.97 -4.54 -6.85
N ARG A 79 -8.07 -5.52 -6.83
CA ARG A 79 -7.89 -6.45 -5.71
C ARG A 79 -6.46 -6.35 -5.21
N THR A 80 -6.31 -5.95 -3.95
CA THR A 80 -5.01 -5.89 -3.29
C THR A 80 -4.96 -6.97 -2.21
N SER A 81 -3.89 -7.77 -2.21
CA SER A 81 -3.66 -8.79 -1.19
C SER A 81 -2.39 -8.50 -0.39
N LEU A 82 -2.47 -8.72 0.91
CA LEU A 82 -1.33 -8.73 1.84
C LEU A 82 -0.76 -10.14 1.92
N LEU A 83 0.51 -10.29 1.63
CA LEU A 83 1.16 -11.58 1.45
C LEU A 83 2.07 -11.93 2.62
N HIS A 84 1.98 -13.18 3.07
CA HIS A 84 2.97 -13.83 3.92
C HIS A 84 3.42 -15.13 3.23
N LEU A 85 4.73 -15.39 3.18
CA LEU A 85 5.24 -16.57 2.50
C LEU A 85 5.43 -17.71 3.49
N SER A 86 5.09 -18.92 3.07
CA SER A 86 5.36 -20.14 3.82
C SER A 86 5.46 -21.35 2.89
N GLU A 87 6.38 -22.27 3.20
CA GLU A 87 6.46 -23.58 2.54
C GLU A 87 5.26 -24.48 2.88
N ASP A 88 4.58 -24.22 4.00
CA ASP A 88 3.39 -24.94 4.45
C ASP A 88 2.32 -23.92 4.88
N PRO A 89 1.49 -23.45 3.93
CA PRO A 89 0.43 -22.49 4.22
C PRO A 89 -0.59 -23.00 5.24
N ASP A 90 -0.91 -24.30 5.23
CA ASP A 90 -1.90 -24.88 6.16
C ASP A 90 -1.42 -24.81 7.61
N ARG A 91 -0.19 -25.25 7.87
CA ARG A 91 0.45 -25.10 9.19
C ARG A 91 0.50 -23.64 9.63
N THR A 92 0.81 -22.74 8.71
CA THR A 92 0.99 -21.31 9.02
C THR A 92 -0.34 -20.63 9.31
N TRP A 93 -1.40 -20.98 8.59
CA TRP A 93 -2.76 -20.55 8.92
C TRP A 93 -3.20 -21.06 10.30
N ALA A 94 -2.94 -22.34 10.59
CA ALA A 94 -3.27 -22.94 11.88
C ALA A 94 -2.52 -22.27 13.05
N ALA A 95 -1.23 -21.97 12.87
CA ALA A 95 -0.39 -21.39 13.92
C ALA A 95 -0.56 -19.87 14.07
N TYR A 96 -0.70 -19.14 12.95
CA TYR A 96 -0.55 -17.69 12.91
C TYR A 96 -1.72 -16.93 12.31
N GLY A 97 -2.75 -17.63 11.80
CA GLY A 97 -3.95 -16.99 11.23
C GLY A 97 -4.65 -16.03 12.20
N GLY A 98 -4.54 -16.27 13.51
CA GLY A 98 -5.06 -15.38 14.55
C GLY A 98 -4.42 -13.99 14.55
N HIS A 99 -3.13 -13.85 14.20
CA HIS A 99 -2.47 -12.56 14.08
C HIS A 99 -3.02 -11.75 12.90
N LEU A 100 -3.18 -12.40 11.75
CA LEU A 100 -3.77 -11.80 10.55
C LEU A 100 -5.20 -11.33 10.82
N LEU A 101 -6.02 -12.18 11.48
CA LEU A 101 -7.38 -11.85 11.85
C LEU A 101 -7.46 -10.71 12.87
N TYR A 102 -6.57 -10.69 13.85
CA TYR A 102 -6.50 -9.62 14.84
C TYR A 102 -6.30 -8.28 14.13
N GLU A 103 -5.29 -8.17 13.26
CA GLU A 103 -5.06 -6.94 12.51
C GLU A 103 -6.27 -6.55 11.65
N ALA A 104 -6.80 -7.50 10.87
CA ALA A 104 -7.96 -7.28 10.01
C ALA A 104 -9.14 -6.68 10.79
N ARG A 105 -9.45 -7.24 11.97
CA ARG A 105 -10.53 -6.76 12.83
C ARG A 105 -10.21 -5.40 13.46
N MET A 106 -8.97 -5.18 13.88
CA MET A 106 -8.54 -3.89 14.44
C MET A 106 -8.65 -2.77 13.41
N TYR A 107 -8.14 -2.98 12.19
CA TYR A 107 -8.25 -2.01 11.10
C TYR A 107 -9.69 -1.78 10.66
N ALA A 108 -10.54 -2.82 10.66
CA ALA A 108 -11.96 -2.67 10.40
C ALA A 108 -12.64 -1.79 11.47
N SER A 109 -12.23 -1.89 12.74
CA SER A 109 -12.81 -1.10 13.83
C SER A 109 -12.57 0.41 13.72
N TRP A 110 -11.48 0.82 13.05
CA TRP A 110 -11.13 2.23 12.85
C TRP A 110 -11.78 2.87 11.61
N GLN A 111 -12.39 2.07 10.73
CA GLN A 111 -12.95 2.58 9.49
C GLN A 111 -14.30 3.25 9.75
N SER A 112 -14.31 4.59 9.73
CA SER A 112 -15.52 5.40 9.75
C SER A 112 -16.33 5.25 8.44
N ALA A 113 -17.62 5.55 8.50
CA ALA A 113 -18.47 5.61 7.30
C ALA A 113 -17.86 6.51 6.23
N GLY A 114 -17.60 5.96 5.04
CA GLY A 114 -17.05 6.67 3.89
C GLY A 114 -15.55 6.50 3.63
N VAL A 115 -14.79 5.87 4.53
CA VAL A 115 -13.40 5.47 4.26
C VAL A 115 -13.39 4.12 3.55
N ARG A 116 -12.64 4.03 2.45
CA ARG A 116 -12.45 2.79 1.69
C ARG A 116 -10.96 2.45 1.67
N SER A 117 -10.64 1.21 2.01
CA SER A 117 -9.30 0.64 1.98
C SER A 117 -9.27 -0.55 1.02
N ALA A 118 -8.24 -0.65 0.18
CA ALA A 118 -8.01 -1.77 -0.73
C ALA A 118 -7.87 -3.12 0.01
N VAL A 119 -7.45 -3.07 1.27
CA VAL A 119 -7.17 -4.24 2.12
C VAL A 119 -8.13 -4.33 3.30
N ARG A 120 -9.33 -3.78 3.16
CA ARG A 120 -10.39 -3.98 4.16
C ARG A 120 -10.87 -5.43 4.10
N SER A 121 -10.83 -6.10 5.25
CA SER A 121 -11.48 -7.39 5.47
C SER A 121 -12.80 -7.23 6.22
N SER A 122 -13.77 -8.08 5.87
CA SER A 122 -15.04 -8.25 6.59
C SER A 122 -15.09 -9.53 7.44
N ALA A 123 -14.07 -10.40 7.31
CA ALA A 123 -13.99 -11.67 7.99
C ALA A 123 -14.05 -11.54 9.52
N GLN A 124 -14.76 -12.47 10.16
CA GLN A 124 -14.93 -12.52 11.62
C GLN A 124 -14.13 -13.65 12.28
N ASP A 125 -13.66 -14.61 11.49
CA ASP A 125 -12.82 -15.72 11.90
C ASP A 125 -11.72 -16.00 10.85
N VAL A 126 -10.79 -16.89 11.19
CA VAL A 126 -9.61 -17.21 10.38
C VAL A 126 -9.99 -17.91 9.08
N ALA A 127 -11.01 -18.76 9.09
CA ALA A 127 -11.43 -19.50 7.91
C ALA A 127 -12.02 -18.55 6.87
N ALA A 128 -12.92 -17.65 7.30
CA ALA A 128 -13.48 -16.60 6.46
C ALA A 128 -12.39 -15.65 5.92
N LEU A 129 -11.38 -15.30 6.73
CA LEU A 129 -10.28 -14.44 6.29
C LEU A 129 -9.44 -15.10 5.19
N ARG A 130 -9.16 -16.39 5.36
CA ARG A 130 -8.44 -17.20 4.38
C ARG A 130 -9.19 -17.32 3.06
N GLU A 131 -10.52 -17.46 3.11
CA GLU A 131 -11.38 -17.53 1.93
C GLU A 131 -11.51 -16.17 1.22
N GLU A 132 -11.63 -15.08 1.99
CA GLU A 132 -11.80 -13.72 1.46
C GLU A 132 -10.62 -13.26 0.58
N GLY A 133 -9.40 -13.72 0.92
CA GLY A 133 -8.21 -13.53 0.06
C GLY A 133 -7.58 -12.14 0.12
N VAL A 134 -8.01 -11.26 1.03
CA VAL A 134 -7.32 -10.00 1.34
C VAL A 134 -5.99 -10.28 2.04
N TYR A 135 -5.96 -11.25 2.96
CA TYR A 135 -4.74 -11.77 3.57
C TYR A 135 -4.46 -13.14 2.99
N ARG A 136 -3.23 -13.35 2.49
CA ARG A 136 -2.87 -14.60 1.82
C ARG A 136 -1.56 -15.11 2.36
N ILE A 137 -1.59 -16.34 2.87
CA ILE A 137 -0.39 -17.13 3.09
C ILE A 137 -0.17 -17.97 1.83
N VAL A 138 0.97 -17.79 1.19
CA VAL A 138 1.28 -18.41 -0.11
C VAL A 138 2.65 -19.07 -0.08
N THR A 139 2.82 -20.10 -0.90
CA THR A 139 4.15 -20.65 -1.18
C THR A 139 4.96 -19.71 -2.09
N PRO A 140 6.29 -19.86 -2.16
CA PRO A 140 7.12 -19.11 -3.11
C PRO A 140 6.65 -19.24 -4.58
N ASP A 141 6.19 -20.44 -5.00
CA ASP A 141 5.71 -20.68 -6.36
C ASP A 141 4.38 -20.00 -6.63
N GLU A 142 3.47 -20.01 -5.65
CA GLU A 142 2.23 -19.27 -5.74
C GLU A 142 2.47 -17.76 -5.79
N CYS A 143 3.43 -17.25 -5.01
CA CYS A 143 3.84 -15.85 -5.05
C CYS A 143 4.35 -15.45 -6.44
N LEU A 144 5.17 -16.28 -7.10
CA LEU A 144 5.57 -16.06 -8.48
C LEU A 144 4.41 -16.06 -9.47
N ARG A 145 3.46 -16.99 -9.32
CA ARG A 145 2.28 -17.02 -10.20
C ARG A 145 1.49 -15.72 -10.07
N LEU A 146 1.33 -15.20 -8.86
CA LEU A 146 0.70 -13.89 -8.63
C LEU A 146 1.49 -12.77 -9.30
N ALA A 147 2.80 -12.72 -9.10
CA ALA A 147 3.65 -11.70 -9.73
C ALA A 147 3.52 -11.69 -11.26
N ARG A 148 3.51 -12.87 -11.89
CA ARG A 148 3.35 -13.02 -13.34
C ARG A 148 1.96 -12.63 -13.84
N GLN A 149 0.92 -12.87 -13.04
CA GLN A 149 -0.45 -12.46 -13.37
C GLN A 149 -0.60 -10.93 -13.36
N GLU A 150 0.07 -10.24 -12.43
CA GLU A 150 0.07 -8.79 -12.34
C GLU A 150 0.93 -8.12 -13.44
N GLY A 151 1.90 -8.85 -14.00
CA GLY A 151 2.78 -8.38 -15.09
C GLY A 151 3.80 -7.33 -14.65
N GLY A 152 4.47 -6.68 -15.62
CA GLY A 152 5.59 -5.76 -15.35
C GLY A 152 5.24 -4.47 -14.60
N GLY A 153 3.95 -4.17 -14.42
CA GLY A 153 3.46 -3.05 -13.60
C GLY A 153 2.88 -3.48 -12.24
N GLY A 154 2.94 -4.78 -11.94
CA GLY A 154 2.39 -5.38 -10.73
C GLY A 154 3.14 -5.03 -9.45
N SER A 155 2.45 -5.14 -8.32
CA SER A 155 3.06 -4.96 -7.00
C SER A 155 2.71 -6.12 -6.09
N LEU A 156 3.72 -6.66 -5.40
CA LEU A 156 3.54 -7.63 -4.32
C LEU A 156 3.66 -6.90 -2.98
N ILE A 157 2.65 -6.99 -2.13
CA ILE A 157 2.67 -6.35 -0.81
C ILE A 157 2.97 -7.41 0.25
N LEU A 158 4.21 -7.45 0.71
CA LEU A 158 4.62 -8.33 1.80
C LEU A 158 4.21 -7.73 3.14
N HIS A 159 3.67 -8.56 4.03
CA HIS A 159 3.16 -8.12 5.34
C HIS A 159 3.64 -8.99 6.51
N PRO A 160 4.97 -9.11 6.72
CA PRO A 160 5.59 -10.14 7.57
C PRO A 160 5.40 -9.94 9.07
N LEU A 161 5.05 -8.73 9.52
CA LEU A 161 4.90 -8.39 10.95
C LEU A 161 3.45 -8.07 11.33
N CYS A 162 2.50 -8.55 10.53
CA CYS A 162 1.07 -8.33 10.67
C CYS A 162 0.55 -8.73 12.07
N GLY A 163 -0.23 -7.86 12.70
CA GLY A 163 -0.98 -8.21 13.91
C GLY A 163 -0.15 -8.78 15.07
N GLY A 164 1.10 -8.34 15.20
CA GLY A 164 2.02 -8.86 16.23
C GLY A 164 2.59 -10.24 15.93
N MET A 165 2.71 -10.61 14.65
CA MET A 165 3.40 -11.81 14.19
C MET A 165 4.77 -11.97 14.88
N PRO A 166 5.14 -13.18 15.33
CA PRO A 166 6.47 -13.43 15.87
C PRO A 166 7.56 -13.04 14.87
N VAL A 167 8.58 -12.34 15.37
CA VAL A 167 9.68 -11.80 14.54
C VAL A 167 10.36 -12.89 13.72
N ASP A 168 10.60 -14.07 14.30
CA ASP A 168 11.23 -15.20 13.60
C ASP A 168 10.40 -15.73 12.43
N GLU A 169 9.07 -15.73 12.55
CA GLU A 169 8.17 -16.14 11.46
C GLU A 169 8.09 -15.06 10.38
N GLY A 170 8.06 -13.78 10.77
CA GLY A 170 8.18 -12.67 9.83
C GLY A 170 9.48 -12.72 9.02
N TRP A 171 10.61 -13.01 9.67
CA TRP A 171 11.90 -13.22 9.01
C TRP A 171 11.88 -14.44 8.09
N ARG A 172 11.31 -15.58 8.52
CA ARG A 172 11.19 -16.77 7.69
C ARG A 172 10.47 -16.46 6.36
N SER A 173 9.36 -15.72 6.43
CA SER A 173 8.61 -15.26 5.26
C SER A 173 9.45 -14.38 4.33
N LEU A 174 10.19 -13.42 4.89
CA LEU A 174 11.08 -12.55 4.12
C LEU A 174 12.25 -13.32 3.47
N HIS A 175 12.86 -14.27 4.18
CA HIS A 175 13.90 -15.14 3.62
C HIS A 175 13.38 -15.97 2.46
N LEU A 176 12.19 -16.57 2.58
CA LEU A 176 11.56 -17.28 1.48
C LEU A 176 11.34 -16.38 0.26
N PHE A 177 10.91 -15.13 0.47
CA PHE A 177 10.76 -14.18 -0.63
C PHE A 177 12.11 -13.85 -1.28
N ALA A 178 13.09 -13.44 -0.49
CA ALA A 178 14.39 -12.99 -0.98
C ALA A 178 15.20 -14.11 -1.66
N GLU A 179 15.12 -15.33 -1.15
CA GLU A 179 15.95 -16.45 -1.62
C GLU A 179 15.25 -17.29 -2.69
N ARG A 180 13.90 -17.36 -2.67
CA ARG A 180 13.15 -18.25 -3.56
C ARG A 180 12.16 -17.55 -4.48
N VAL A 181 11.85 -16.27 -4.29
CA VAL A 181 10.94 -15.55 -5.20
C VAL A 181 11.72 -14.54 -6.02
N LEU A 182 12.39 -13.61 -5.35
CA LEU A 182 13.06 -12.48 -5.99
C LEU A 182 14.04 -12.90 -7.12
N PRO A 183 14.92 -13.92 -6.96
CA PRO A 183 15.85 -14.31 -8.01
C PRO A 183 15.18 -14.86 -9.28
N ARG A 184 13.89 -15.25 -9.19
CA ARG A 184 13.10 -15.81 -10.29
C ARG A 184 12.11 -14.80 -10.88
N LEU A 185 12.09 -13.56 -10.38
CA LEU A 185 11.36 -12.43 -10.95
C LEU A 185 12.21 -11.61 -11.93
N GLU A 186 13.53 -11.72 -11.83
CA GLU A 186 14.49 -11.00 -12.67
C GLU A 186 14.70 -11.66 -14.05
N ASP A 187 14.13 -12.86 -14.25
CA ASP A 187 14.07 -13.61 -15.51
C ASP A 187 12.79 -13.29 -16.31
#